data_AF-A0A7Y8HFX7-F1
#
_entry.id   AF-A0A7Y8HFX7-F1
#
_cell.length_a   1.000
_cell.length_b   1.000
_cell.length_c   1.000
_cell.angle_alpha   90.00
_cell.angle_beta   90.00
_cell.angle_gamma   90.00
#
_symmetry.space_group_name_H-M   'P 1'
#
loop_
_entity.id
_entity.type
_entity.pdbx_description
1 polymer ?
#
loop_
_entity_poly.entity_id
_entity_poly.type
_entity_poly.pdbx_seq_one_letter_code
_entity_poly.pdbx_strand_id
1 'polypeptide(L)' 'MSLLINDQRCNGCRTCELACSFHHGGSFSPERSSIKVTSDSREGKVQLKVDATCDLCAAEPEPLCILHCFTGALEKGR' A
#
# COMPACT_ATOMS: atom_id res chain seq x y z
N MET A 1 -10.22 12.13 -4.53
CA MET A 1 -9.89 10.73 -4.20
C MET A 1 -8.77 10.76 -3.19
N SER A 2 -8.91 10.11 -2.04
CA SER A 2 -7.87 10.04 -1.01
C SER A 2 -7.70 8.60 -0.53
N LEU A 3 -6.55 8.28 0.04
CA LEU A 3 -6.24 6.97 0.61
C LEU A 3 -6.24 7.10 2.14
N LEU A 4 -7.05 6.29 2.81
CA LEU A 4 -7.08 6.19 4.27
C LEU A 4 -6.20 5.03 4.70
N ILE A 5 -5.38 5.26 5.73
CA ILE A 5 -4.41 4.28 6.25
C ILE A 5 -4.71 4.04 7.72
N ASN A 6 -4.88 2.78 8.10
CA ASN A 6 -5.00 2.32 9.48
C ASN A 6 -3.91 1.29 9.81
N ASP A 7 -2.78 1.79 10.30
CA ASP A 7 -1.61 0.97 10.65
C ASP A 7 -1.92 -0.11 11.70
N GLN A 8 -2.91 0.10 12.58
CA GLN A 8 -3.30 -0.89 13.60
C GLN A 8 -3.90 -2.17 13.00
N ARG A 9 -4.38 -2.11 11.75
CA ARG A 9 -4.90 -3.26 11.02
C ARG A 9 -3.85 -3.87 10.08
N CYS A 10 -2.67 -3.27 9.95
CA CYS A 10 -1.63 -3.78 9.06
C CYS A 10 -0.84 -4.90 9.75
N ASN A 11 -0.78 -6.07 9.13
CA ASN A 11 0.03 -7.20 9.61
C ASN A 11 1.37 -7.35 8.87
N GLY A 12 1.69 -6.42 7.97
CA GLY A 12 2.94 -6.41 7.22
C GLY A 12 3.07 -7.48 6.14
N CYS A 13 1.96 -7.97 5.55
CA CYS A 13 1.99 -8.95 4.46
C CYS A 13 2.62 -8.48 3.14
N ARG A 14 2.82 -7.15 2.97
CA ARG A 14 3.46 -6.53 1.79
C ARG A 14 2.75 -6.70 0.45
N THR A 15 1.53 -7.25 0.42
CA THR A 15 0.74 -7.37 -0.82
C THR A 15 0.47 -6.02 -1.48
N CYS A 16 0.27 -4.96 -0.69
CA CYS A 16 0.11 -3.60 -1.22
C CYS A 16 1.36 -3.09 -1.97
N GLU A 17 2.57 -3.44 -1.53
CA GLU A 17 3.83 -3.08 -2.22
C GLU A 17 3.91 -3.82 -3.57
N LEU A 18 3.56 -5.10 -3.59
CA LEU A 18 3.55 -5.91 -4.81
C LEU A 18 2.51 -5.41 -5.82
N ALA A 19 1.28 -5.16 -5.38
CA ALA A 19 0.21 -4.64 -6.22
C ALA A 19 0.58 -3.27 -6.82
N CYS A 20 1.16 -2.38 -6.00
CA CYS A 20 1.58 -1.05 -6.45
C CYS A 20 2.75 -1.13 -7.44
N SER A 21 3.78 -1.94 -7.18
CA SER A 21 4.89 -2.11 -8.14
C SER A 21 4.45 -2.73 -9.47
N PHE A 22 3.45 -3.61 -9.44
CA PHE A 22 2.84 -4.15 -10.64
C PHE A 22 2.11 -3.07 -11.45
N HIS A 23 1.36 -2.18 -10.79
CA HIS A 23 0.75 -1.00 -11.45
C HIS A 23 1.81 -0.13 -12.15
N HIS A 24 2.91 0.20 -11.46
CA HIS A 24 3.93 1.10 -12.03
C HIS A 24 4.72 0.51 -13.19
N GLY A 25 4.96 -0.80 -13.19
CA GLY A 25 5.94 -1.38 -14.13
C GLY A 25 5.71 -2.82 -14.54
N GLY A 26 4.55 -3.41 -14.23
CA GLY A 26 4.19 -4.79 -14.59
C GLY A 26 5.07 -5.86 -13.93
N SER A 27 5.81 -5.50 -12.88
CA SER A 27 6.78 -6.35 -12.21
C SER A 27 6.56 -6.36 -10.71
N PHE A 28 6.70 -7.52 -10.06
CA PHE A 28 6.61 -7.68 -8.62
C PHE A 28 7.91 -7.27 -7.92
N SER A 29 8.11 -5.97 -7.81
CA SER A 29 9.34 -5.33 -7.36
C SER A 29 9.03 -4.32 -6.26
N PRO A 30 8.98 -4.74 -4.98
CA PRO A 30 8.60 -3.86 -3.87
C PRO A 30 9.40 -2.55 -3.80
N GLU A 31 10.62 -2.49 -4.30
CA GLU A 31 11.41 -1.26 -4.38
C GLU A 31 10.77 -0.18 -5.26
N ARG A 32 10.01 -0.58 -6.28
CA ARG A 32 9.31 0.30 -7.24
C ARG A 32 7.91 0.74 -6.80
N SER A 33 7.43 0.29 -5.65
CA SER A 33 6.12 0.70 -5.12
C SER A 33 6.17 2.10 -4.51
N SER A 34 5.10 2.90 -4.70
CA SER A 34 4.89 4.15 -3.97
C SER A 34 4.39 3.97 -2.53
N ILE A 35 3.98 2.75 -2.16
CA ILE A 35 3.61 2.40 -0.79
C ILE A 35 4.65 1.48 -0.19
N LYS A 36 5.11 1.77 1.03
CA LYS A 36 6.09 0.99 1.76
C LYS A 36 5.54 0.48 3.09
N VAL A 37 5.82 -0.77 3.39
CA VAL A 37 5.59 -1.39 4.69
C VAL A 37 6.91 -1.37 5.47
N THR A 38 6.91 -0.67 6.59
CA THR A 38 8.02 -0.69 7.56
C THR A 38 7.56 -1.37 8.85
N SER A 39 8.48 -2.07 9.50
CA SER A 39 8.24 -2.70 10.80
C SER A 39 9.31 -2.23 11.78
N ASP A 40 8.89 -1.73 12.93
CA ASP A 40 9.78 -1.47 14.06
C ASP A 40 9.83 -2.71 14.94
N SER A 41 10.96 -3.43 14.89
CA SER A 41 11.17 -4.66 15.66
C SER A 41 11.25 -4.44 17.17
N ARG A 42 11.54 -3.21 17.62
CA ARG A 42 11.64 -2.86 19.05
C ARG A 42 10.26 -2.58 19.62
N GLU A 43 9.41 -1.91 18.85
CA GLU A 43 8.04 -1.56 19.27
C GLU A 43 6.99 -2.59 18.85
N GLY A 44 7.34 -3.53 17.98
CA GLY A 44 6.41 -4.51 17.41
C GLY A 44 5.33 -3.89 16.51
N LYS A 45 5.60 -2.70 15.95
CA LYS A 45 4.64 -1.94 15.15
C LYS A 45 4.93 -2.07 13.67
N VAL A 46 3.86 -2.20 12.89
CA VAL A 46 3.90 -2.09 11.42
C VAL A 46 3.33 -0.74 11.03
N GLN A 47 3.98 -0.06 10.08
CA GLN A 47 3.57 1.23 9.55
C GLN A 47 3.53 1.18 8.03
N LEU A 48 2.57 1.91 7.46
CA LEU A 48 2.43 2.10 6.02
C LEU A 48 2.77 3.54 5.69
N LYS A 49 3.66 3.74 4.71
CA LYS A 49 3.99 5.07 4.19
C LYS A 49 3.75 5.11 2.70
N VAL A 50 3.11 6.18 2.24
CA VAL A 50 2.91 6.44 0.82
C VAL A 50 3.77 7.64 0.44
N ASP A 51 4.50 7.52 -0.66
CA ASP A 51 5.34 8.59 -1.20
C ASP A 51 4.65 9.38 -2.32
N ALA A 52 5.35 10.42 -2.79
CA ALA A 52 4.83 11.36 -3.78
C ALA A 52 4.69 10.77 -5.20
N THR A 53 5.22 9.57 -5.45
CA THR A 53 5.08 8.90 -6.76
C THR A 53 3.73 8.19 -6.92
N CYS A 54 2.94 8.11 -5.84
CA CYS A 54 1.60 7.53 -5.86
C CYS A 54 0.67 8.38 -6.75
N ASP A 55 0.11 7.75 -7.79
CA ASP A 55 -0.84 8.35 -8.71
C ASP A 55 -2.31 7.97 -8.38
N LEU A 56 -2.52 7.34 -7.22
CA LEU A 56 -3.80 6.76 -6.81
C LEU A 56 -4.38 5.77 -7.84
N CYS A 57 -3.51 5.08 -8.58
CA CYS A 57 -3.85 4.19 -9.67
C CYS A 57 -4.79 4.85 -10.68
N ALA A 58 -4.42 6.02 -11.22
CA ALA A 58 -5.25 6.80 -12.14
C ALA A 58 -5.66 6.05 -13.42
N ALA A 59 -4.92 5.00 -13.81
CA ALA A 59 -5.23 4.13 -14.94
C ALA A 59 -6.14 2.94 -14.61
N GLU A 60 -6.53 2.77 -13.34
CA GLU A 60 -7.31 1.65 -12.84
C GLU A 60 -8.68 2.10 -12.30
N PRO A 61 -9.70 1.23 -12.24
CA PRO A 61 -11.00 1.56 -11.65
C PRO A 61 -10.93 1.89 -10.16
N GLU A 62 -9.98 1.27 -9.45
CA GLU A 62 -9.74 1.47 -8.03
C GLU A 62 -8.26 1.22 -7.67
N PRO A 63 -7.74 1.83 -6.59
CA PRO A 63 -6.37 1.58 -6.17
C PRO A 63 -6.12 0.12 -5.81
N LEU A 64 -5.21 -0.54 -6.54
CA LEU A 64 -4.92 -1.97 -6.36
C LEU A 64 -4.43 -2.30 -4.94
N CYS A 65 -3.75 -1.36 -4.29
CA CYS A 65 -3.30 -1.52 -2.90
C CYS A 65 -4.48 -1.62 -1.91
N ILE A 66 -5.62 -0.96 -2.18
CA ILE A 66 -6.85 -1.09 -1.41
C ILE A 66 -7.51 -2.43 -1.72
N LEU A 67 -7.68 -2.75 -3.02
CA LEU A 67 -8.33 -3.98 -3.48
C LEU A 67 -7.69 -5.24 -2.90
N HIS A 68 -6.36 -5.26 -2.76
CA HIS A 68 -5.62 -6.41 -2.24
C HIS A 68 -5.25 -6.31 -0.74
N CYS A 69 -5.77 -5.32 -0.01
CA CYS A 69 -5.58 -5.22 1.44
C CYS A 69 -6.64 -6.03 2.20
N PHE A 70 -6.42 -7.33 2.35
CA PHE A 70 -7.39 -8.21 3.01
C PHE A 70 -7.68 -7.87 4.48
N THR A 71 -6.74 -7.19 5.17
CA THR A 71 -6.95 -6.78 6.56
C THR A 71 -7.81 -5.53 6.69
N GLY A 72 -8.03 -4.80 5.58
CA GLY A 72 -8.71 -3.50 5.57
C GLY A 72 -7.90 -2.39 6.24
N ALA A 73 -6.56 -2.47 6.20
CA ALA A 73 -5.68 -1.38 6.65
C ALA A 73 -5.63 -0.20 5.66
N LEU A 74 -6.02 -0.43 4.40
CA LEU A 74 -6.10 0.58 3.35
C LEU A 74 -7.54 0.69 2.86
N GLU A 75 -8.08 1.91 2.87
CA GLU A 75 -9.47 2.16 2.48
C GLU A 75 -9.56 3.42 1.60
N LYS A 76 -10.63 3.49 0.80
CA LYS A 76 -10.92 4.64 -0.07
C LYS A 76 -11.51 5.76 0.77
N GLY A 77 -10.83 6.91 0.82
CA GLY A 77 -11.34 8.12 1.43
C GLY A 77 -12.38 8.81 0.55
N ARG A 78 -13.35 9.47 1.20
CA ARG A 78 -14.46 10.18 0.56
C ARG A 78 -14.01 11.48 -0.10
#